data_AF-A0AAD4VIV5-F1
#
_entry.id   AF-A0AAD4VIV5-F1
#
_cell.length_a   1.000
_cell.length_b   1.000
_cell.length_c   1.000
_cell.angle_alpha   90.00
_cell.angle_beta   90.00
_cell.angle_gamma   90.00
#
_symmetry.space_group_name_H-M   'P 1'
#
loop_
_entity.id
_entity.type
_entity.pdbx_description
1 polymer ?
#
loop_
_entity_poly.entity_id
_entity_poly.type
_entity_poly.pdbx_seq_one_letter_code
_entity_poly.pdbx_strand_id
1 'polypeptide(L)'
;MLVAIPIWELSRRDDLESLGYVLLYFLRGSLLWQGLKAATKKQKYDKICEKKLSTPIEVLCKSHPVEFAPISIIATLTFDQRPDYAFLKRLFRDLFGHEGMIFYPTTYLDKKYENYNQLGNTKTVATTRVKAKTLEAKKSHKVTDI
;
A
#
# COMPACT_ATOMS: atom_id res chain seq x y z
N MET A 1 -32.03 -2.96 3.51
CA MET A 1 -31.23 -2.40 4.62
C MET A 1 -29.91 -1.93 4.04
N LEU A 2 -29.87 -0.68 3.57
CA LEU A 2 -28.67 -0.06 3.01
C LEU A 2 -27.85 0.48 4.18
N VAL A 3 -26.80 -0.23 4.56
CA VAL A 3 -25.82 0.32 5.50
C VAL A 3 -25.05 1.37 4.73
N ALA A 4 -25.49 2.62 4.87
CA ALA A 4 -24.73 3.79 4.49
C ALA A 4 -23.50 3.89 5.41
N ILE A 5 -22.44 3.17 5.04
CA ILE A 5 -21.12 3.40 5.64
C ILE A 5 -20.72 4.80 5.18
N PRO A 6 -20.49 5.75 6.10
CA PRO A 6 -20.16 7.11 5.74
C PRO A 6 -18.91 7.13 4.88
N ILE A 7 -18.93 7.90 3.79
CA ILE A 7 -17.81 8.17 2.86
C ILE A 7 -16.56 8.76 3.56
N TRP A 8 -16.62 9.00 4.87
CA TRP A 8 -15.58 9.59 5.70
C TRP A 8 -14.72 8.55 6.42
N GLU A 9 -15.15 7.29 6.48
CA GLU A 9 -14.39 6.23 7.15
C GLU A 9 -13.60 5.44 6.09
N LEU A 10 -12.38 5.93 5.82
CA LEU A 10 -11.41 5.25 4.96
C LEU A 10 -10.98 3.92 5.59
N SER A 11 -11.12 2.84 4.84
CA SER A 11 -10.71 1.50 5.22
C SER A 11 -9.63 0.94 4.29
N ARG A 12 -9.07 -0.21 4.67
CA ARG A 12 -8.11 -1.02 3.89
C ARG A 12 -8.59 -1.32 2.46
N ARG A 13 -9.91 -1.40 2.25
CA ARG A 13 -10.49 -1.61 0.92
C ARG A 13 -10.31 -0.37 0.03
N ASP A 14 -10.43 0.83 0.58
CA ASP A 14 -10.34 2.09 -0.16
C ASP A 14 -8.91 2.33 -0.67
N ASP A 15 -7.90 1.93 0.11
CA ASP A 15 -6.49 1.94 -0.31
C ASP A 15 -6.26 1.01 -1.51
N LEU A 16 -6.80 -0.22 -1.46
CA LEU A 16 -6.65 -1.19 -2.55
C LEU A 16 -7.45 -0.80 -3.80
N GLU A 17 -8.65 -0.24 -3.63
CA GLU A 17 -9.44 0.26 -4.76
C GLU A 17 -8.71 1.42 -5.45
N SER A 18 -8.17 2.35 -4.65
CA SER A 18 -7.36 3.46 -5.15
C SER A 18 -6.12 2.98 -5.89
N LEU A 19 -5.41 1.98 -5.36
CA LEU A 19 -4.28 1.35 -6.03
C LEU A 19 -4.68 0.73 -7.38
N GLY A 20 -5.82 0.02 -7.42
CA GLY A 20 -6.37 -0.53 -8.65
C GLY A 20 -6.58 0.52 -9.74
N TYR A 21 -7.18 1.67 -9.39
CA TYR A 21 -7.37 2.78 -10.34
C TYR A 21 -6.05 3.40 -10.80
N VAL A 22 -5.04 3.49 -9.93
CA VAL A 22 -3.72 4.01 -10.31
C VAL A 22 -3.03 3.07 -11.30
N LEU A 23 -3.07 1.76 -11.06
CA LEU A 23 -2.49 0.79 -12.00
C LEU A 23 -3.20 0.83 -13.35
N LEU A 24 -4.52 0.92 -13.35
CA LEU A 24 -5.29 1.04 -14.59
C LEU A 24 -5.02 2.36 -15.31
N TYR A 25 -4.83 3.44 -14.57
CA TYR A 25 -4.40 4.72 -15.13
C TYR A 25 -3.07 4.60 -15.86
N PHE A 26 -2.10 3.87 -15.31
CA PHE A 26 -0.82 3.63 -16.00
C PHE A 26 -0.95 2.79 -17.26
N LEU A 27 -1.85 1.80 -17.27
CA LEU A 27 -2.08 0.97 -18.45
C LEU A 27 -2.84 1.69 -19.57
N ARG A 28 -3.86 2.46 -19.20
CA ARG A 28 -4.75 3.13 -20.16
C ARG A 28 -4.27 4.54 -20.55
N GLY A 29 -3.41 5.14 -19.73
CA GLY A 29 -2.97 6.54 -19.82
C GLY A 29 -4.02 7.56 -19.34
N SER A 30 -5.30 7.20 -19.28
CA SER A 30 -6.37 8.05 -18.74
C SER A 30 -7.57 7.27 -18.21
N LEU A 31 -8.22 7.79 -17.18
CA LEU A 31 -9.46 7.29 -16.60
C LEU A 31 -10.67 8.08 -17.15
N LEU A 32 -11.80 7.40 -17.27
CA LEU A 32 -13.04 7.93 -17.89
C LEU A 32 -13.66 9.12 -17.12
N TRP A 33 -13.30 9.30 -15.86
CA TRP A 33 -13.73 10.41 -15.00
C TRP A 33 -12.71 11.56 -14.90
N GLN A 34 -11.60 11.52 -15.66
CA GLN A 34 -10.68 12.65 -15.76
C GLN A 34 -11.26 13.76 -16.65
N GLY A 35 -10.90 15.02 -16.36
CA GLY A 35 -11.28 16.17 -17.18
C GLY A 35 -12.75 16.61 -17.10
N LEU A 36 -13.55 16.07 -16.17
CA LEU A 36 -14.94 16.48 -15.98
C LEU A 36 -15.04 17.97 -15.60
N LYS A 37 -15.81 18.73 -16.39
CA LYS A 37 -16.07 20.15 -16.14
C LYS A 37 -17.13 20.31 -15.04
N ALA A 38 -16.83 21.13 -14.04
CA ALA A 38 -17.74 21.48 -12.96
C ALA A 38 -17.48 22.92 -12.48
N ALA A 39 -18.51 23.60 -11.98
CA ALA A 39 -18.39 24.98 -11.53
C ALA A 39 -17.76 25.09 -10.13
N THR A 40 -17.94 24.06 -9.28
CA THR A 40 -17.38 24.02 -7.92
C THR A 40 -16.64 22.72 -7.64
N LYS A 41 -15.75 22.72 -6.64
CA LYS A 41 -15.03 21.51 -6.22
C LYS A 41 -15.99 20.40 -5.79
N LYS A 42 -17.05 20.74 -5.03
CA LYS A 42 -18.07 19.78 -4.60
C LYS A 42 -18.75 19.10 -5.80
N GLN A 43 -19.24 19.90 -6.75
CA GLN A 43 -19.85 19.36 -7.97
C GLN A 43 -18.88 18.51 -8.80
N LYS A 44 -17.59 18.84 -8.79
CA LYS A 44 -16.56 18.03 -9.45
C LYS A 44 -16.48 16.65 -8.81
N TYR A 45 -16.43 16.57 -7.48
CA TYR A 45 -16.39 15.29 -6.77
C TYR A 45 -17.68 14.50 -6.98
N ASP A 46 -18.85 15.14 -6.91
CA ASP A 46 -20.14 14.48 -7.14
C ASP A 46 -20.19 13.84 -8.54
N LYS A 47 -19.76 14.58 -9.58
CA LYS A 47 -19.66 14.06 -10.96
C LYS A 47 -18.66 12.92 -11.11
N ILE A 48 -17.52 12.99 -10.41
CA ILE A 48 -16.53 11.90 -10.42
C ILE A 48 -17.13 10.65 -9.76
N CYS A 49 -17.80 10.80 -8.61
CA CYS A 49 -18.46 9.70 -7.91
C CYS A 49 -19.54 9.05 -8.78
N GLU A 50 -20.42 9.85 -9.38
CA GLU A 50 -21.45 9.36 -10.29
C GLU A 50 -20.85 8.64 -11.50
N LYS A 51 -19.76 9.17 -12.07
CA LYS A 51 -19.09 8.54 -13.21
C LYS A 51 -18.41 7.22 -12.82
N LYS A 52 -17.82 7.14 -11.63
CA LYS A 52 -17.26 5.88 -11.10
C LYS A 52 -18.35 4.83 -10.88
N LEU A 53 -19.46 5.20 -10.24
CA LEU A 53 -20.59 4.29 -9.97
C LEU A 53 -21.29 3.81 -11.25
N SER A 54 -21.39 4.66 -12.27
CA SER A 54 -22.03 4.32 -13.55
C SER A 54 -21.11 3.57 -14.53
N THR A 55 -19.81 3.45 -14.23
CA THR A 55 -18.86 2.74 -15.09
C THR A 55 -18.62 1.34 -14.52
N PRO A 56 -19.20 0.28 -15.11
CA PRO A 56 -18.96 -1.08 -14.64
C PRO A 56 -17.50 -1.49 -14.85
N ILE A 57 -16.98 -2.35 -13.96
CA ILE A 57 -15.57 -2.81 -14.01
C ILE A 57 -15.26 -3.46 -15.35
N GLU A 58 -16.19 -4.16 -16.01
CA GLU A 58 -15.92 -4.81 -17.30
C GLU A 58 -15.68 -3.79 -18.41
N VAL A 59 -16.36 -2.64 -18.35
CA VAL A 59 -16.13 -1.52 -19.29
C VAL A 59 -14.82 -0.83 -18.97
N LEU A 60 -14.52 -0.67 -17.68
CA LEU A 60 -13.32 -0.03 -17.20
C LEU A 60 -12.04 -0.83 -17.55
N CYS A 61 -12.11 -2.16 -17.43
CA CYS A 61 -11.02 -3.09 -17.74
C CYS A 61 -11.11 -3.67 -19.16
N LYS A 62 -12.01 -3.14 -20.01
CA LYS A 62 -12.12 -3.60 -21.41
C LYS A 62 -10.76 -3.48 -22.10
N SER A 63 -10.40 -4.51 -22.86
CA SER A 63 -9.12 -4.66 -23.57
C SER A 63 -7.86 -4.67 -22.69
N HIS A 64 -8.00 -4.92 -21.39
CA HIS A 64 -6.89 -5.09 -20.45
C HIS A 64 -6.97 -6.48 -19.79
N PRO A 65 -5.86 -6.96 -19.19
CA PRO A 65 -5.84 -8.28 -18.57
C PRO A 65 -6.96 -8.45 -17.53
N VAL A 66 -7.57 -9.64 -17.50
CA VAL A 66 -8.67 -10.01 -16.58
C VAL A 66 -8.26 -9.90 -15.12
N GLU A 67 -6.96 -9.92 -14.86
CA GLU A 67 -6.32 -9.75 -13.57
C GLU A 67 -6.59 -8.38 -12.91
N PHE A 68 -7.11 -7.40 -13.66
CA PHE A 68 -7.58 -6.13 -13.12
C PHE A 68 -9.05 -6.15 -12.65
N ALA A 69 -9.81 -7.20 -12.99
CA ALA A 69 -11.19 -7.38 -12.53
C ALA A 69 -11.39 -7.45 -10.99
N PRO A 70 -10.43 -7.89 -10.15
CA PRO A 70 -10.61 -7.91 -8.70
C PRO A 70 -10.82 -6.54 -8.06
N ILE A 71 -10.66 -5.43 -8.79
CA ILE A 71 -11.12 -4.10 -8.34
C ILE A 71 -12.60 -4.17 -7.93
N SER A 72 -13.42 -4.93 -8.66
CA SER A 72 -14.83 -5.18 -8.29
C SER A 72 -14.97 -5.93 -6.96
N ILE A 73 -14.13 -6.95 -6.74
CA ILE A 73 -14.12 -7.73 -5.49
C ILE A 73 -13.72 -6.83 -4.31
N ILE A 74 -12.71 -5.99 -4.48
CA ILE A 74 -12.25 -5.05 -3.45
C ILE A 74 -13.37 -4.06 -3.09
N ALA A 75 -14.12 -3.56 -4.08
CA ALA A 75 -15.24 -2.65 -3.86
C ALA A 75 -16.41 -3.31 -3.09
N THR A 76 -16.52 -4.64 -3.11
CA THR A 76 -17.55 -5.38 -2.35
C THR A 76 -17.17 -5.73 -0.92
N LEU A 77 -15.92 -5.52 -0.51
CA LEU A 77 -15.46 -5.86 0.84
C LEU A 77 -16.17 -5.02 1.89
N THR A 78 -16.51 -5.61 3.03
CA THR A 78 -17.04 -4.86 4.17
C THR A 78 -15.94 -4.03 4.83
N PHE A 79 -16.31 -3.01 5.60
CA PHE A 79 -15.37 -2.06 6.22
C PHE A 79 -14.28 -2.76 7.06
N ASP A 80 -14.65 -3.72 7.89
CA ASP A 80 -13.70 -4.47 8.73
C ASP A 80 -13.09 -5.69 8.05
N GLN A 81 -13.53 -6.02 6.84
CA GLN A 81 -13.02 -7.20 6.14
C GLN A 81 -11.55 -7.01 5.79
N ARG A 82 -10.76 -8.06 6.01
CA ARG A 82 -9.38 -8.09 5.56
C ARG A 82 -9.35 -8.55 4.10
N PRO A 83 -8.83 -7.74 3.16
CA PRO A 83 -8.61 -8.18 1.79
C PRO A 83 -7.64 -9.36 1.74
N ASP A 84 -7.84 -10.30 0.81
CA ASP A 84 -6.86 -11.36 0.56
C ASP A 84 -5.70 -10.81 -0.29
N TYR A 85 -4.74 -10.19 0.39
CA TYR A 85 -3.53 -9.67 -0.24
C TYR A 85 -2.68 -10.78 -0.90
N ALA A 86 -2.77 -12.03 -0.45
CA ALA A 86 -2.01 -13.13 -1.02
C ALA A 86 -2.58 -13.51 -2.39
N PHE A 87 -3.90 -13.55 -2.51
CA PHE A 87 -4.60 -13.73 -3.78
C PHE A 87 -4.26 -12.61 -4.77
N LEU A 88 -4.37 -11.35 -4.36
CA LEU A 88 -4.07 -10.20 -5.23
C LEU A 88 -2.62 -10.24 -5.75
N LYS A 89 -1.65 -10.56 -4.87
CA LYS A 89 -0.24 -10.71 -5.26
C LYS A 89 -0.02 -11.88 -6.22
N ARG A 90 -0.70 -13.02 -5.98
CA ARG A 90 -0.62 -14.20 -6.85
C ARG A 90 -1.10 -13.86 -8.27
N LEU A 91 -2.23 -13.18 -8.37
CA LEU A 91 -2.83 -12.82 -9.65
C LEU A 91 -1.86 -12.01 -10.54
N PHE A 92 -1.24 -10.97 -9.98
CA PHE A 92 -0.24 -10.20 -10.72
C PHE A 92 1.02 -11.01 -11.02
N ARG A 93 1.49 -11.84 -10.09
CA ARG A 93 2.64 -12.72 -10.34
C ARG A 93 2.38 -13.68 -11.51
N ASP A 94 1.19 -14.26 -11.56
CA ASP A 94 0.82 -15.20 -12.61
C ASP A 94 0.72 -14.45 -13.96
N LEU A 95 0.16 -13.23 -13.98
CA LEU A 95 0.21 -12.34 -15.16
C LEU A 95 1.64 -12.03 -15.61
N PHE A 96 2.53 -11.63 -14.69
CA PHE A 96 3.94 -11.38 -15.00
C PHE A 96 4.62 -12.63 -15.58
N GLY A 97 4.31 -13.82 -15.06
CA GLY A 97 4.82 -15.09 -15.58
C GLY A 97 4.33 -15.39 -17.00
N HIS A 98 3.06 -15.13 -17.31
CA HIS A 98 2.49 -15.28 -18.64
C HIS A 98 3.13 -14.35 -19.67
N GLU A 99 3.43 -13.11 -19.28
CA GLU A 99 4.11 -12.11 -20.12
C GLU A 99 5.64 -12.32 -20.20
N GLY A 100 6.17 -13.40 -19.61
CA GLY A 100 7.60 -13.71 -19.63
C GLY A 100 8.46 -12.75 -18.80
N MET A 101 7.84 -11.96 -17.93
CA MET A 101 8.52 -10.99 -17.07
C MET A 101 9.05 -11.66 -15.80
N ILE A 102 10.25 -11.27 -15.39
CA ILE A 102 10.86 -11.77 -14.15
C ILE A 102 10.18 -11.09 -12.96
N PHE A 103 9.37 -11.85 -12.22
CA PHE A 103 8.85 -11.41 -10.94
C PHE A 103 9.95 -11.54 -9.87
N TYR A 104 10.49 -10.41 -9.40
CA TYR A 104 11.40 -10.42 -8.26
C TYR A 104 10.61 -10.57 -6.97
N PRO A 105 10.78 -11.67 -6.22
CA PRO A 105 10.05 -11.87 -4.98
C PRO A 105 10.42 -10.77 -3.97
N THR A 106 9.39 -10.19 -3.33
CA THR A 106 9.53 -9.12 -2.32
C THR A 106 10.43 -9.50 -1.15
N THR A 107 10.71 -10.80 -0.98
CA THR A 107 11.69 -11.33 -0.02
C THR A 107 13.08 -10.71 -0.15
N TYR A 108 13.46 -10.20 -1.33
CA TYR A 108 14.71 -9.44 -1.49
C TYR A 108 14.68 -8.10 -0.75
N LEU A 109 13.53 -7.43 -0.73
CA LEU A 109 13.32 -6.19 0.01
C LEU A 109 13.06 -6.49 1.50
N ASP A 110 12.26 -7.50 1.83
CA ASP A 110 11.96 -7.86 3.22
C ASP A 110 13.24 -8.22 4.00
N LYS A 111 14.12 -9.06 3.41
CA LYS A 111 15.44 -9.35 3.98
C LYS A 111 16.32 -8.10 4.08
N LYS A 112 16.23 -7.17 3.13
CA LYS A 112 16.98 -5.90 3.17
C LYS A 112 16.47 -4.97 4.27
N TYR A 113 15.15 -4.89 4.49
CA TYR A 113 14.53 -4.11 5.56
C TYR A 113 14.82 -4.72 6.95
N GLU A 114 14.75 -6.03 7.09
CA GLU A 114 15.20 -6.73 8.30
C GLU A 114 16.68 -6.46 8.58
N ASN A 115 17.54 -6.57 7.56
CA ASN A 115 18.96 -6.25 7.70
C ASN A 115 19.19 -4.77 8.05
N TYR A 116 18.43 -3.83 7.49
CA TYR A 116 18.53 -2.40 7.81
C TYR A 116 18.12 -2.10 9.25
N ASN A 117 17.02 -2.71 9.71
CA ASN A 117 16.54 -2.59 11.10
C ASN A 117 17.52 -3.22 12.09
N GLN A 118 18.13 -4.37 11.74
CA GLN A 118 19.18 -5.00 12.52
C GLN A 118 20.44 -4.11 12.58
N LEU A 119 20.86 -3.50 11.47
CA LEU A 119 22.02 -2.59 11.44
C LEU A 119 21.80 -1.33 12.30
N GLY A 120 20.60 -0.75 12.24
CA GLY A 120 20.20 0.40 13.06
C GLY A 120 20.16 0.06 14.55
N ASN A 121 19.64 -1.11 14.91
CA ASN A 121 19.57 -1.54 16.31
C ASN A 121 20.96 -1.90 16.88
N THR A 122 21.82 -2.52 16.07
CA THR A 122 23.18 -2.90 16.49
C THR A 122 24.06 -1.67 16.76
N LYS A 123 23.91 -0.60 15.99
CA LYS A 123 24.60 0.68 16.23
C LYS A 123 24.17 1.33 17.54
N THR A 124 22.86 1.36 17.82
CA THR A 124 22.31 1.91 19.07
C THR A 124 22.74 1.10 20.29
N VAL A 125 22.71 -0.23 20.22
CA VAL A 125 23.16 -1.13 21.29
C VAL A 125 24.68 -1.02 21.51
N ALA A 126 25.48 -0.92 20.44
CA ALA A 126 26.93 -0.75 20.54
C ALA A 126 27.30 0.60 21.17
N THR A 127 26.65 1.71 20.77
CA THR A 127 26.88 3.03 21.36
C THR A 127 26.49 3.10 22.84
N THR A 128 25.37 2.47 23.22
CA THR A 128 24.93 2.40 24.63
C THR A 128 25.89 1.55 25.48
N ARG A 129 26.39 0.43 24.94
CA ARG A 129 27.35 -0.45 25.65
C ARG A 129 28.72 0.19 25.82
N VAL A 130 29.19 0.95 24.83
CA VAL A 130 30.43 1.74 24.93
C VAL A 130 30.27 2.86 25.96
N LYS A 131 29.16 3.63 25.91
CA LYS A 131 28.88 4.67 26.91
C LYS A 131 28.76 4.13 28.33
N ALA A 132 28.14 2.97 28.53
CA ALA A 132 28.03 2.31 29.83
C ALA A 132 29.40 1.84 30.35
N LYS A 133 30.24 1.21 29.51
CA LYS A 133 31.61 0.82 29.88
C LYS A 133 32.49 2.01 30.23
N THR A 134 32.38 3.13 29.51
CA THR A 134 33.13 4.36 29.82
C THR A 134 32.64 5.01 31.12
N LEU A 135 31.35 4.90 31.46
CA LEU A 135 30.80 5.42 32.72
C LEU A 135 31.23 4.59 33.94
N GLU A 136 31.28 3.26 33.79
CA GLU A 136 31.77 2.32 34.81
C GLU A 136 33.28 2.51 35.07
N ALA A 137 34.07 2.67 34.01
CA ALA A 137 35.51 2.94 34.13
C ALA A 137 35.79 4.29 34.83
N LYS A 138 34.97 5.31 34.59
CA LYS A 138 35.07 6.62 35.27
C LYS A 138 34.63 6.58 36.73
N LYS A 139 33.71 5.68 37.11
CA LYS A 139 33.33 5.47 38.53
C LYS A 139 34.43 4.74 39.30
N SER A 140 35.08 3.74 38.70
CA SER A 140 36.16 2.99 39.36
C SER A 140 37.42 3.84 39.62
N HIS A 141 37.71 4.81 38.76
CA HIS A 141 38.89 5.69 38.93
C HIS A 141 38.71 6.77 40.00
N LYS A 142 37.50 6.97 40.54
CA LYS A 142 37.21 7.96 41.58
C LYS A 142 37.17 7.35 43.00
N VAL A 143 37.29 6.02 43.12
CA VAL A 143 37.19 5.31 44.41
C VAL A 143 38.58 4.98 44.99
N THR A 144 39.66 5.15 44.23
CA THR A 144 41.05 4.86 44.68
C THR A 144 41.83 6.07 45.20
N ASP A 145 41.21 7.26 45.26
CA ASP A 145 41.83 8.48 45.78
C ASP A 145 41.19 8.91 47.13
N ILE A 146 41.27 8.03 48.14
CA ILE A 146 41.15 8.40 49.57
C ILE A 146 42.30 7.73 50.32
#